data_AF-A0A944N9X9-F1
#
_entry.id   AF-A0A944N9X9-F1
#
_cell.length_a   1.000
_cell.length_b   1.000
_cell.length_c   1.000
_cell.angle_alpha   90.00
_cell.angle_beta   90.00
_cell.angle_gamma   90.00
#
_symmetry.space_group_name_H-M   'P 1'
#
loop_
_entity.id
_entity.type
_entity.pdbx_description
1 polymer ?
#
loop_
_entity_poly.entity_id
_entity_poly.type
_entity_poly.pdbx_seq_one_letter_code
_entity_poly.pdbx_strand_id
1 'polypeptide(L)'
;MMNLIPRFCQSKSGQSDGKVAIHTVLLLLLSVAYSACSDIPFVGPDSAQVQWLDVNPRFSFGDEVGRPIPHLFFDLAPFIDSRKQTISAVILNYQESPYHYGFDTLSGQIFRQHRYCQQSDIYGRFKGEIFRPPFTWGFVPRLLDPQGAPQKIVIFGGAKRFKQEHLGPANSHRFRVVGGLVDRYCPTRTCPKQESWESSIILVGIDPNDPSFRHVHDLDDLKTKVDWKLVRSFLENGRGVKLVRSFVPEEEGSNNYLSKSLAVPAYKIKGESSAKSALHAVLNQGHLFKRQEMMLLRNSCHKLYDLLWFRLEKFKKSTKGSAGKFLRHFYQNYRDRFYTCSKFVRPANINLDTRRHWFFAHMILFFKLNRMEYNFICRNNSWALNHQKEDGKMLIDLSREIKHCNTKNLDIGIRQAVTFIHGLYKNDMDYLRYIEYDQRQGGSHRKIYSWVKERAASPNCQDPKETSSKMGMGFIFPSDVAWESLASKEQQEESLVIRTNRRSKKEE
;
A
#
# COMPACT_ATOMS: atom_id res chain seq x y z
N MET A 1 71.58 -13.24 26.08
CA MET A 1 71.86 -14.56 25.45
C MET A 1 71.23 -14.58 24.08
N MET A 2 72.07 -14.73 23.05
CA MET A 2 71.79 -15.10 21.63
C MET A 2 70.77 -14.23 20.88
N ASN A 3 71.14 -13.19 20.12
CA ASN A 3 71.89 -13.16 18.85
C ASN A 3 71.47 -14.23 17.83
N LEU A 4 70.98 -13.79 16.65
CA LEU A 4 71.67 -14.03 15.37
C LEU A 4 71.06 -13.23 14.20
N ILE A 5 71.92 -12.42 13.60
CA ILE A 5 71.86 -11.77 12.28
C ILE A 5 72.38 -12.79 11.23
N PRO A 6 72.00 -12.67 9.95
CA PRO A 6 73.05 -12.53 8.91
C PRO A 6 72.66 -11.43 7.89
N ARG A 7 73.42 -10.34 7.74
CA ARG A 7 74.61 -10.12 6.87
C ARG A 7 74.44 -10.50 5.38
N PHE A 8 74.23 -9.44 4.61
CA PHE A 8 74.79 -9.09 3.28
C PHE A 8 75.57 -10.16 2.48
N CYS A 9 75.15 -10.33 1.23
CA CYS A 9 76.04 -10.54 0.09
C CYS A 9 75.87 -9.37 -0.89
N GLN A 10 76.95 -8.62 -1.13
CA GLN A 10 77.10 -7.78 -2.33
C GLN A 10 77.52 -8.67 -3.51
N SER A 11 76.95 -8.42 -4.68
CA SER A 11 77.54 -8.85 -5.96
C SER A 11 77.19 -7.84 -7.06
N LYS A 12 78.22 -7.08 -7.43
CA LYS A 12 78.62 -6.59 -8.76
C LYS A 12 77.56 -6.05 -9.75
N SER A 13 77.85 -4.81 -10.14
CA SER A 13 77.48 -4.12 -11.37
C SER A 13 77.52 -5.00 -12.63
N GLY A 14 76.43 -4.98 -13.39
CA GLY A 14 76.34 -5.45 -14.77
C GLY A 14 75.35 -4.58 -15.53
N GLN A 15 75.87 -3.83 -16.48
CA GLN A 15 75.18 -2.92 -17.38
C GLN A 15 74.54 -3.73 -18.52
N SER A 16 73.21 -3.80 -18.62
CA SER A 16 72.49 -3.81 -19.91
C SER A 16 70.97 -3.63 -19.77
N ASP A 17 70.42 -2.93 -20.75
CA ASP A 17 69.05 -3.04 -21.29
C ASP A 17 67.86 -2.38 -20.57
N GLY A 18 67.68 -1.10 -20.90
CA GLY A 18 66.44 -0.32 -20.76
C GLY A 18 65.22 -0.84 -21.55
N LYS A 19 65.12 -2.15 -21.81
CA LYS A 19 63.94 -2.81 -22.38
C LYS A 19 63.13 -3.60 -21.35
N VAL A 20 63.73 -3.98 -20.22
CA VAL A 20 63.01 -4.74 -19.17
C VAL A 20 62.09 -3.84 -18.35
N ALA A 21 62.51 -2.60 -18.07
CA ALA A 21 61.73 -1.65 -17.26
C ALA A 21 60.37 -1.27 -17.91
N ILE A 22 60.30 -1.21 -19.24
CA ILE A 22 59.04 -0.87 -19.93
C ILE A 22 58.03 -2.00 -19.79
N HIS A 23 58.44 -3.27 -19.90
CA HIS A 23 57.53 -4.40 -19.73
C HIS A 23 57.05 -4.56 -18.28
N THR A 24 57.90 -4.34 -17.29
CA THR A 24 57.48 -4.41 -15.88
C THR A 24 56.53 -3.26 -15.51
N VAL A 25 56.76 -2.05 -16.04
CA VAL A 25 55.86 -0.90 -15.85
C VAL A 25 54.55 -1.08 -16.62
N LEU A 26 54.58 -1.66 -17.84
CA LEU A 26 53.36 -1.97 -18.60
C LEU A 26 52.52 -3.06 -17.92
N LEU A 27 53.16 -4.10 -17.36
CA LEU A 27 52.49 -5.15 -16.58
C LEU A 27 51.94 -4.62 -15.25
N LEU A 28 52.64 -3.71 -14.57
CA LEU A 28 52.12 -3.02 -13.40
C LEU A 28 50.94 -2.10 -13.76
N LEU A 29 51.02 -1.34 -14.85
CA LEU A 29 49.92 -0.51 -15.33
C LEU A 29 48.72 -1.34 -15.84
N LEU A 30 48.97 -2.50 -16.46
CA LEU A 30 47.93 -3.46 -16.84
C LEU A 30 47.30 -4.15 -15.63
N SER A 31 48.09 -4.45 -14.58
CA SER A 31 47.57 -5.00 -13.32
C SER A 31 46.77 -3.96 -12.52
N VAL A 32 47.19 -2.69 -12.54
CA VAL A 32 46.45 -1.57 -11.96
C VAL A 32 45.18 -1.29 -12.76
N ALA A 33 45.23 -1.38 -14.10
CA ALA A 33 44.05 -1.26 -14.97
C ALA A 33 43.06 -2.45 -14.83
N TYR A 34 43.54 -3.67 -14.59
CA TYR A 34 42.69 -4.83 -14.28
C TYR A 34 42.06 -4.71 -12.88
N SER A 35 42.78 -4.17 -11.89
CA SER A 35 42.24 -3.90 -10.55
C SER A 35 41.34 -2.65 -10.47
N ALA A 36 41.35 -1.81 -11.51
CA ALA A 36 40.43 -0.67 -11.65
C ALA A 36 39.10 -1.05 -12.34
N CYS A 37 38.93 -2.30 -12.78
CA CYS A 37 37.60 -2.87 -12.97
C CYS A 37 37.01 -3.12 -11.59
N SER A 38 36.46 -2.07 -10.96
CA SER A 38 35.65 -2.22 -9.77
C SER A 38 34.40 -3.03 -10.17
N ASP A 39 34.50 -4.34 -10.03
CA ASP A 39 33.34 -5.19 -9.87
C ASP A 39 32.57 -4.62 -8.69
N ILE A 40 31.35 -4.16 -8.96
CA ILE A 40 30.45 -3.72 -7.91
C ILE A 40 30.23 -4.97 -7.04
N PRO A 41 30.69 -4.98 -5.78
CA PRO A 41 30.59 -6.19 -4.96
C PRO A 41 29.12 -6.58 -4.88
N PHE A 42 28.84 -7.86 -5.13
CA PHE A 42 27.48 -8.40 -5.04
C PHE A 42 26.85 -8.00 -3.71
N VAL A 43 25.75 -7.27 -3.78
CA VAL A 43 25.01 -6.87 -2.58
C VAL A 43 23.86 -7.84 -2.41
N GLY A 44 24.03 -8.75 -1.44
CA GLY A 44 22.99 -9.70 -1.06
C GLY A 44 21.75 -9.03 -0.47
N PRO A 45 20.61 -9.76 -0.41
CA PRO A 45 19.41 -9.26 0.25
C PRO A 45 19.60 -9.07 1.76
N ASP A 46 18.95 -8.04 2.30
CA ASP A 46 18.80 -7.85 3.74
C ASP A 46 17.50 -8.55 4.20
N SER A 47 17.59 -9.50 5.12
CA SER A 47 16.44 -10.27 5.63
C SER A 47 15.80 -9.66 6.87
N ALA A 48 14.47 -9.78 6.97
CA ALA A 48 13.69 -9.25 8.09
C ALA A 48 13.94 -10.02 9.39
N GLN A 49 14.05 -9.29 10.50
CA GLN A 49 13.96 -9.85 11.84
C GLN A 49 12.56 -9.60 12.39
N VAL A 50 11.87 -10.66 12.81
CA VAL A 50 10.49 -10.56 13.30
C VAL A 50 10.45 -9.78 14.61
N GLN A 51 9.87 -8.58 14.59
CA GLN A 51 9.74 -7.72 15.78
C GLN A 51 8.37 -7.04 15.85
N TRP A 52 7.78 -6.69 14.70
CA TRP A 52 6.56 -5.88 14.63
C TRP A 52 5.32 -6.62 15.15
N LEU A 53 5.19 -7.89 14.79
CA LEU A 53 4.06 -8.75 15.16
C LEU A 53 4.36 -9.66 16.36
N ASP A 54 5.61 -9.67 16.84
CA ASP A 54 6.01 -10.33 18.08
C ASP A 54 5.72 -9.41 19.28
N VAL A 55 4.49 -9.48 19.77
CA VAL A 55 3.94 -8.65 20.84
C VAL A 55 3.03 -9.50 21.72
N ASN A 56 2.36 -8.89 22.71
CA ASN A 56 1.37 -9.59 23.52
C ASN A 56 0.44 -10.45 22.65
N PRO A 57 0.20 -11.73 23.00
CA PRO A 57 -0.51 -12.70 22.16
C PRO A 57 -1.89 -12.25 21.65
N ARG A 58 -2.53 -11.32 22.37
CA ARG A 58 -3.81 -10.72 21.97
C ARG A 58 -3.71 -9.89 20.70
N PHE A 59 -2.56 -9.30 20.40
CA PHE A 59 -2.32 -8.46 19.22
C PHE A 59 -1.37 -9.11 18.21
N SER A 60 -0.71 -10.20 18.59
CA SER A 60 0.21 -10.92 17.73
C SER A 60 -0.51 -11.51 16.51
N PHE A 61 0.25 -11.78 15.47
CA PHE A 61 -0.26 -12.46 14.29
C PHE A 61 0.83 -13.33 13.70
N GLY A 62 0.47 -14.57 13.40
CA GLY A 62 1.42 -15.59 12.98
C GLY A 62 0.94 -16.41 11.81
N ASP A 63 1.79 -17.33 11.40
CA ASP A 63 1.54 -18.30 10.35
C ASP A 63 0.46 -19.33 10.76
N GLU A 64 0.38 -20.44 10.05
CA GLU A 64 -0.57 -21.52 10.34
C GLU A 64 -0.33 -22.20 11.69
N VAL A 65 0.92 -22.23 12.16
CA VAL A 65 1.31 -22.80 13.45
C VAL A 65 1.43 -21.75 14.56
N GLY A 66 1.03 -20.50 14.29
CA GLY A 66 0.99 -19.41 15.26
C GLY A 66 2.33 -18.71 15.50
N ARG A 67 3.38 -19.00 14.72
CA ARG A 67 4.66 -18.31 14.83
C ARG A 67 4.55 -16.91 14.23
N PRO A 68 5.01 -15.85 14.93
CA PRO A 68 4.99 -14.50 14.40
C PRO A 68 5.69 -14.42 13.04
N ILE A 69 5.06 -13.76 12.08
CA ILE A 69 5.60 -13.57 10.72
C ILE A 69 6.22 -12.18 10.57
N PRO A 70 7.24 -12.03 9.71
CA PRO A 70 7.83 -10.72 9.46
C PRO A 70 6.83 -9.79 8.76
N HIS A 71 6.82 -8.53 9.19
CA HIS A 71 6.07 -7.44 8.57
C HIS A 71 6.94 -6.69 7.56
N LEU A 72 6.72 -6.88 6.26
CA LEU A 72 7.64 -6.40 5.21
C LEU A 72 7.90 -4.88 5.23
N PHE A 73 6.97 -4.09 5.77
CA PHE A 73 7.17 -2.63 5.86
C PHE A 73 7.90 -2.19 7.15
N PHE A 74 7.80 -2.93 8.25
CA PHE A 74 8.29 -2.49 9.56
C PHE A 74 9.49 -3.29 10.05
N ASP A 75 9.61 -4.57 9.71
CA ASP A 75 10.71 -5.43 10.17
C ASP A 75 11.97 -5.33 9.29
N LEU A 76 11.84 -4.75 8.10
CA LEU A 76 12.97 -4.43 7.24
C LEU A 76 13.47 -3.01 7.54
N ALA A 77 14.77 -2.88 7.81
CA ALA A 77 15.39 -1.59 8.00
C ALA A 77 15.63 -0.93 6.63
N PRO A 78 15.17 0.32 6.41
CA PRO A 78 15.49 1.03 5.19
C PRO A 78 16.99 1.36 5.15
N PHE A 79 17.65 0.99 4.06
CA PHE A 79 18.95 1.50 3.68
C PHE A 79 18.75 2.63 2.68
N ILE A 80 19.23 3.83 2.99
CA ILE A 80 19.19 4.99 2.10
C ILE A 80 20.55 5.68 2.15
N ASP A 81 21.26 5.73 1.03
CA ASP A 81 22.50 6.48 0.85
C ASP A 81 22.29 7.53 -0.26
N SER A 82 22.03 8.77 0.14
CA SER A 82 21.80 9.87 -0.81
C SER A 82 23.03 10.25 -1.63
N ARG A 83 24.25 9.94 -1.14
CA ARG A 83 25.50 10.24 -1.87
C ARG A 83 25.73 9.21 -2.97
N LYS A 84 25.54 7.93 -2.65
CA LYS A 84 25.61 6.82 -3.62
C LYS A 84 24.31 6.60 -4.39
N GLN A 85 23.30 7.43 -4.13
CA GLN A 85 21.95 7.31 -4.70
C GLN A 85 21.39 5.89 -4.58
N THR A 86 21.64 5.22 -3.46
CA THR A 86 21.27 3.82 -3.27
C THR A 86 20.15 3.71 -2.25
N ILE A 87 19.17 2.84 -2.50
CA ILE A 87 18.04 2.61 -1.61
C ILE A 87 17.69 1.12 -1.53
N SER A 88 17.24 0.65 -0.36
CA SER A 88 16.66 -0.69 -0.23
C SER A 88 15.18 -0.68 -0.57
N ALA A 89 14.70 -1.65 -1.33
CA ALA A 89 13.28 -1.86 -1.57
C ALA A 89 12.88 -3.35 -1.49
N VAL A 90 11.62 -3.58 -1.14
CA VAL A 90 10.96 -4.88 -1.18
C VAL A 90 10.34 -5.05 -2.56
N ILE A 91 10.53 -6.20 -3.18
CA ILE A 91 9.90 -6.54 -4.44
C ILE A 91 8.42 -6.86 -4.20
N LEU A 92 7.55 -6.27 -5.01
CA LEU A 92 6.11 -6.48 -4.96
C LEU A 92 5.58 -7.19 -6.21
N ASN A 93 5.98 -6.73 -7.40
CA ASN A 93 5.62 -7.36 -8.67
C ASN A 93 6.87 -7.49 -9.52
N TYR A 94 7.22 -8.71 -9.94
CA TYR A 94 8.35 -8.90 -10.86
C TYR A 94 7.96 -8.48 -12.29
N GLN A 95 8.97 -8.10 -13.08
CA GLN A 95 8.82 -7.80 -14.51
C GLN A 95 8.14 -8.97 -15.26
N GLU A 96 7.23 -8.68 -16.17
CA GLU A 96 6.41 -9.69 -16.87
C GLU A 96 5.51 -10.55 -15.97
N SER A 97 5.22 -10.10 -14.74
CA SER A 97 4.21 -10.75 -13.89
C SER A 97 2.85 -10.77 -14.58
N PRO A 98 2.12 -11.90 -14.57
CA PRO A 98 0.74 -11.97 -15.06
C PRO A 98 -0.27 -11.38 -14.05
N TYR A 99 0.16 -11.11 -12.80
CA TYR A 99 -0.70 -10.61 -11.73
C TYR A 99 -0.19 -9.28 -11.17
N HIS A 100 -1.12 -8.43 -10.77
CA HIS A 100 -0.85 -7.27 -9.95
C HIS A 100 -1.05 -7.63 -8.47
N TYR A 101 0.02 -7.50 -7.70
CA TYR A 101 0.06 -7.68 -6.26
C TYR A 101 0.07 -6.31 -5.57
N GLY A 102 -0.78 -6.20 -4.55
CA GLY A 102 -0.81 -5.10 -3.60
C GLY A 102 -0.13 -5.47 -2.29
N PHE A 103 0.09 -4.47 -1.45
CA PHE A 103 0.66 -4.63 -0.12
C PHE A 103 -0.30 -4.08 0.93
N ASP A 104 -0.67 -4.91 1.91
CA ASP A 104 -1.52 -4.49 3.02
C ASP A 104 -0.66 -4.08 4.22
N THR A 105 -0.59 -2.77 4.45
CA THR A 105 0.22 -2.17 5.53
C THR A 105 -0.18 -2.57 6.95
N LEU A 106 -1.39 -3.11 7.16
CA LEU A 106 -1.85 -3.59 8.47
C LEU A 106 -1.33 -5.00 8.77
N SER A 107 -1.37 -5.90 7.78
CA SER A 107 -0.89 -7.28 7.91
C SER A 107 0.61 -7.41 7.65
N GLY A 108 1.18 -6.49 6.87
CA GLY A 108 2.54 -6.58 6.38
C GLY A 108 2.72 -7.60 5.27
N GLN A 109 1.62 -8.02 4.63
CA GLN A 109 1.62 -9.10 3.64
C GLN A 109 1.26 -8.59 2.24
N ILE A 110 1.84 -9.27 1.25
CA ILE A 110 1.52 -9.11 -0.16
C ILE A 110 0.22 -9.87 -0.44
N PHE A 111 -0.64 -9.34 -1.30
CA PHE A 111 -1.84 -10.02 -1.76
C PHE A 111 -2.13 -9.76 -3.24
N ARG A 112 -2.74 -10.71 -3.94
CA ARG A 112 -3.17 -10.51 -5.33
C ARG A 112 -4.35 -9.55 -5.40
N GLN A 113 -4.19 -8.48 -6.17
CA GLN A 113 -5.27 -7.54 -6.50
C GLN A 113 -6.02 -7.99 -7.75
N HIS A 114 -5.33 -8.13 -8.88
CA HIS A 114 -5.96 -8.53 -10.15
C HIS A 114 -4.98 -9.27 -11.06
N ARG A 115 -5.50 -9.83 -12.15
CA ARG A 115 -4.70 -10.37 -13.27
C ARG A 115 -4.57 -9.29 -14.34
N TYR A 116 -3.39 -9.15 -14.94
CA TYR A 116 -3.19 -8.29 -16.09
C TYR A 116 -3.84 -8.88 -17.34
N CYS A 117 -4.29 -8.02 -18.24
CA CYS A 117 -4.84 -8.33 -19.55
C CYS A 117 -4.31 -7.31 -20.57
N GLN A 118 -4.45 -7.60 -21.87
CA GLN A 118 -4.07 -6.64 -22.91
C GLN A 118 -4.97 -5.41 -22.87
N GLN A 119 -4.36 -4.22 -22.95
CA GLN A 119 -5.01 -2.93 -22.85
C GLN A 119 -4.45 -1.98 -23.92
N SER A 120 -5.29 -1.05 -24.35
CA SER A 120 -4.87 0.07 -25.19
C SER A 120 -4.46 1.27 -24.32
N ASP A 121 -3.55 2.11 -24.82
CA ASP A 121 -3.21 3.37 -24.17
C ASP A 121 -4.37 4.37 -24.23
N ILE A 122 -4.98 4.68 -23.09
CA ILE A 122 -6.10 5.65 -23.00
C ILE A 122 -5.71 7.06 -23.45
N TYR A 123 -4.42 7.38 -23.47
CA TYR A 123 -3.91 8.67 -23.94
C TYR A 123 -3.50 8.66 -25.42
N GLY A 124 -3.56 7.50 -26.08
CA GLY A 124 -3.23 7.36 -27.51
C GLY A 124 -1.77 7.68 -27.87
N ARG A 125 -0.85 7.70 -26.90
CA ARG A 125 0.56 8.05 -27.12
C ARG A 125 1.41 6.85 -27.52
N PHE A 126 1.00 5.66 -27.12
CA PHE A 126 1.59 4.40 -27.51
C PHE A 126 0.62 3.57 -28.34
N LYS A 127 1.09 3.11 -29.51
CA LYS A 127 0.28 2.35 -30.48
C LYS A 127 0.40 0.83 -30.32
N GLY A 128 1.33 0.35 -29.50
CA GLY A 128 1.47 -1.08 -29.19
C GLY A 128 0.54 -1.54 -28.08
N GLU A 129 0.63 -2.82 -27.74
CA GLU A 129 -0.15 -3.41 -26.65
C GLU A 129 0.48 -3.19 -25.29
N ILE A 130 -0.33 -2.78 -24.31
CA ILE A 130 0.06 -2.72 -22.90
C ILE A 130 -0.49 -3.97 -22.24
N PHE A 131 0.39 -4.90 -21.84
CA PHE A 131 -0.05 -6.15 -21.23
C PHE A 131 0.53 -6.34 -19.82
N ARG A 132 1.84 -6.56 -19.72
CA ARG A 132 2.53 -6.89 -18.48
C ARG A 132 3.55 -5.81 -18.11
N PRO A 133 3.95 -5.71 -16.84
CA PRO A 133 4.84 -4.64 -16.41
C PRO A 133 6.22 -4.84 -17.04
N PRO A 134 6.74 -3.84 -17.78
CA PRO A 134 8.07 -3.91 -18.42
C PRO A 134 9.22 -3.69 -17.41
N PHE A 135 8.91 -3.65 -16.12
CA PHE A 135 9.82 -3.42 -15.00
C PHE A 135 9.28 -4.12 -13.75
N THR A 136 10.09 -4.18 -12.69
CA THR A 136 9.69 -4.71 -11.39
C THR A 136 9.14 -3.58 -10.50
N TRP A 137 7.99 -3.77 -9.87
CA TRP A 137 7.49 -2.87 -8.82
C TRP A 137 8.06 -3.26 -7.46
N GLY A 138 8.38 -2.25 -6.66
CA GLY A 138 8.67 -2.41 -5.24
C GLY A 138 8.23 -1.23 -4.40
N PHE A 139 8.49 -1.32 -3.11
CA PHE A 139 8.32 -0.22 -2.17
C PHE A 139 9.49 -0.14 -1.19
N VAL A 140 9.76 1.06 -0.68
CA VAL A 140 10.79 1.30 0.32
C VAL A 140 10.22 1.01 1.71
N PRO A 141 10.79 0.08 2.49
CA PRO A 141 10.36 -0.19 3.87
C PRO A 141 10.39 1.08 4.73
N ARG A 142 9.44 1.20 5.66
CA ARG A 142 9.31 2.32 6.62
C ARG A 142 9.19 3.72 6.03
N LEU A 143 9.17 3.90 4.71
CA LEU A 143 9.00 5.20 4.07
C LEU A 143 7.60 5.29 3.45
N LEU A 144 6.81 6.23 3.95
CA LEU A 144 5.53 6.59 3.34
C LEU A 144 5.69 7.74 2.37
N ASP A 145 4.88 7.75 1.32
CA ASP A 145 4.64 8.91 0.46
C ASP A 145 3.73 9.95 1.16
N PRO A 146 3.53 11.15 0.57
CA PRO A 146 2.67 12.18 1.15
C PRO A 146 1.20 11.77 1.33
N GLN A 147 0.74 10.75 0.58
CA GLN A 147 -0.60 10.17 0.69
C GLN A 147 -0.66 9.07 1.78
N GLY A 148 0.46 8.81 2.45
CA GLY A 148 0.62 7.82 3.49
C GLY A 148 0.65 6.37 2.96
N ALA A 149 0.83 6.14 1.66
CA ALA A 149 1.09 4.82 1.10
C ALA A 149 2.60 4.51 1.15
N PRO A 150 3.03 3.23 1.11
CA PRO A 150 4.45 2.91 0.98
C PRO A 150 5.07 3.58 -0.26
N GLN A 151 6.22 4.21 -0.09
CA GLN A 151 6.93 4.91 -1.17
C GLN A 151 7.31 3.92 -2.27
N LYS A 152 6.80 4.16 -3.47
CA LYS A 152 6.96 3.27 -4.63
C LYS A 152 8.32 3.44 -5.29
N ILE A 153 8.80 2.35 -5.87
CA ILE A 153 9.94 2.31 -6.78
C ILE A 153 9.62 1.38 -7.96
N VAL A 154 10.09 1.74 -9.16
CA VAL A 154 10.17 0.84 -10.31
C VAL A 154 11.63 0.48 -10.55
N ILE A 155 11.88 -0.80 -10.82
CA ILE A 155 13.22 -1.38 -10.83
C ILE A 155 13.45 -2.06 -12.18
N PHE A 156 14.56 -1.74 -12.83
CA PHE A 156 15.03 -2.39 -14.06
C PHE A 156 16.21 -3.32 -13.77
N GLY A 157 16.26 -4.45 -14.47
CA GLY A 157 17.23 -5.52 -14.23
C GLY A 157 16.81 -6.55 -13.17
N GLY A 158 17.51 -7.68 -13.13
CA GLY A 158 17.31 -8.72 -12.10
C GLY A 158 16.04 -9.56 -12.24
N ALA A 159 15.34 -9.48 -13.37
CA ALA A 159 14.00 -10.05 -13.58
C ALA A 159 13.87 -11.54 -13.20
N LYS A 160 14.84 -12.36 -13.61
CA LYS A 160 14.85 -13.81 -13.31
C LYS A 160 14.95 -14.08 -11.80
N ARG A 161 15.82 -13.35 -11.10
CA ARG A 161 16.03 -13.46 -9.66
C ARG A 161 14.77 -13.03 -8.90
N PHE A 162 14.25 -11.84 -9.21
CA PHE A 162 13.07 -11.30 -8.53
C PHE A 162 11.80 -12.12 -8.76
N LYS A 163 11.65 -12.77 -9.92
CA LYS A 163 10.57 -13.74 -10.14
C LYS A 163 10.59 -14.88 -9.13
N GLN A 164 11.77 -15.38 -8.76
CA GLN A 164 11.92 -16.47 -7.78
C GLN A 164 11.72 -15.98 -6.34
N GLU A 165 12.02 -14.71 -6.05
CA GLU A 165 12.08 -14.19 -4.69
C GLU A 165 10.82 -13.42 -4.23
N HIS A 166 10.00 -12.86 -5.13
CA HIS A 166 8.96 -11.88 -4.79
C HIS A 166 7.87 -12.33 -3.78
N LEU A 167 7.60 -13.64 -3.66
CA LEU A 167 6.72 -14.22 -2.63
C LEU A 167 7.49 -15.07 -1.60
N GLY A 168 8.81 -15.12 -1.72
CA GLY A 168 9.72 -15.86 -0.86
C GLY A 168 9.96 -15.15 0.48
N PRO A 169 11.16 -15.35 1.07
CA PRO A 169 11.51 -14.78 2.36
C PRO A 169 11.34 -13.25 2.40
N ALA A 170 11.06 -12.72 3.58
CA ALA A 170 10.90 -11.29 3.80
C ALA A 170 12.26 -10.57 3.66
N ASN A 171 12.58 -10.18 2.43
CA ASN A 171 13.85 -9.58 2.06
C ASN A 171 13.65 -8.19 1.43
N SER A 172 14.66 -7.34 1.59
CA SER A 172 14.84 -6.14 0.78
C SER A 172 16.17 -6.19 0.03
N HIS A 173 16.20 -5.57 -1.14
CA HIS A 173 17.37 -5.54 -2.02
C HIS A 173 17.81 -4.09 -2.24
N ARG A 174 19.10 -3.87 -2.48
CA ARG A 174 19.64 -2.54 -2.72
C ARG A 174 19.63 -2.21 -4.21
N PHE A 175 19.12 -1.03 -4.52
CA PHE A 175 18.97 -0.51 -5.87
C PHE A 175 19.66 0.83 -5.99
N ARG A 176 20.28 1.07 -7.14
CA ARG A 176 20.77 2.40 -7.49
C ARG A 176 19.63 3.17 -8.12
N VAL A 177 19.29 4.32 -7.54
CA VAL A 177 18.29 5.26 -8.06
C VAL A 177 18.93 6.06 -9.17
N VAL A 178 18.28 6.08 -10.33
CA VAL A 178 18.72 6.81 -11.52
C VAL A 178 17.80 7.99 -11.85
N GLY A 179 16.63 8.06 -11.20
CA GLY A 179 15.73 9.20 -11.30
C GLY A 179 14.45 9.05 -10.50
N GLY A 180 13.48 9.92 -10.77
CA GLY A 180 12.13 9.84 -10.24
C GLY A 180 11.09 10.38 -11.22
N LEU A 181 9.88 9.84 -11.17
CA LEU A 181 8.74 10.23 -12.00
C LEU A 181 7.68 10.90 -11.15
N VAL A 182 7.15 12.02 -11.61
CA VAL A 182 6.02 12.71 -10.98
C VAL A 182 4.73 12.04 -11.44
N ASP A 183 4.17 11.19 -10.59
CA ASP A 183 2.92 10.46 -10.79
C ASP A 183 1.75 11.30 -10.28
N ARG A 184 0.84 11.66 -11.19
CA ARG A 184 -0.40 12.35 -10.85
C ARG A 184 -1.58 11.40 -10.95
N TYR A 185 -2.41 11.42 -9.92
CA TYR A 185 -3.58 10.57 -9.77
C TYR A 185 -4.85 11.40 -9.66
N CYS A 186 -5.84 11.07 -10.48
CA CYS A 186 -7.20 11.60 -10.36
C CYS A 186 -8.14 10.46 -9.94
N PRO A 187 -8.68 10.47 -8.70
CA PRO A 187 -9.58 9.43 -8.21
C PRO A 187 -11.02 9.52 -8.74
N THR A 188 -11.45 10.71 -9.20
CA THR A 188 -12.87 10.99 -9.51
C THR A 188 -13.07 11.40 -10.97
N ARG A 189 -14.32 11.60 -11.38
CA ARG A 189 -14.68 12.03 -12.74
C ARG A 189 -14.31 13.48 -13.02
N THR A 190 -14.09 14.29 -11.99
CA THR A 190 -13.92 15.73 -12.08
C THR A 190 -12.62 16.14 -11.39
N CYS A 191 -11.49 16.01 -12.09
CA CYS A 191 -10.25 16.71 -11.74
C CYS A 191 -9.89 17.76 -12.82
N PRO A 192 -10.77 18.77 -13.05
CA PRO A 192 -10.54 19.77 -14.11
C PRO A 192 -9.35 20.69 -13.80
N LYS A 193 -9.07 20.96 -12.51
CA LYS A 193 -7.97 21.83 -12.07
C LYS A 193 -6.73 21.01 -11.71
N GLN A 194 -5.53 21.54 -11.98
CA GLN A 194 -4.26 20.86 -11.67
C GLN A 194 -4.12 20.50 -10.18
N GLU A 195 -4.74 21.28 -9.29
CA GLU A 195 -4.71 21.12 -7.83
C GLU A 195 -5.57 19.94 -7.35
N SER A 196 -6.54 19.51 -8.16
CA SER A 196 -7.40 18.35 -7.87
C SER A 196 -6.69 17.01 -8.10
N TRP A 197 -5.47 17.03 -8.64
CA TRP A 197 -4.66 15.84 -8.88
C TRP A 197 -3.72 15.59 -7.71
N GLU A 198 -3.86 14.43 -7.08
CA GLU A 198 -2.90 13.97 -6.09
C GLU A 198 -1.56 13.71 -6.77
N SER A 199 -0.47 14.25 -6.23
CA SER A 199 0.87 14.11 -6.80
C SER A 199 1.75 13.29 -5.86
N SER A 200 2.46 12.32 -6.42
CA SER A 200 3.46 11.50 -5.72
C SER A 200 4.69 11.31 -6.61
N ILE A 201 5.80 10.86 -6.02
CA ILE A 201 7.01 10.52 -6.77
C ILE A 201 7.11 8.99 -6.82
N ILE A 202 7.40 8.45 -7.99
CA ILE A 202 7.85 7.06 -8.16
C ILE A 202 9.35 7.11 -8.36
N LEU A 203 10.11 6.47 -7.48
CA LEU A 203 11.55 6.33 -7.68
C LEU A 203 11.81 5.40 -8.86
N VAL A 204 12.85 5.68 -9.64
CA VAL A 204 13.33 4.82 -10.73
C VAL A 204 14.68 4.28 -10.34
N GLY A 205 14.76 2.97 -10.17
CA GLY A 205 15.96 2.26 -9.77
C GLY A 205 16.39 1.21 -10.78
N ILE A 206 17.63 0.79 -10.64
CA ILE A 206 18.22 -0.34 -11.36
C ILE A 206 18.87 -1.30 -10.38
N ASP A 207 18.85 -2.59 -10.72
CA ASP A 207 19.58 -3.62 -9.99
C ASP A 207 21.09 -3.49 -10.29
N PRO A 208 21.92 -3.14 -9.30
CA PRO A 208 23.36 -2.99 -9.52
C PRO A 208 24.04 -4.33 -9.86
N ASN A 209 23.39 -5.46 -9.62
CA ASN A 209 23.92 -6.78 -9.92
C ASN A 209 23.61 -7.24 -11.36
N ASP A 210 22.81 -6.48 -12.12
CA ASP A 210 22.51 -6.82 -13.52
C ASP A 210 23.55 -6.15 -14.44
N PRO A 211 24.42 -6.93 -15.13
CA PRO A 211 25.47 -6.37 -15.98
C PRO A 211 24.93 -5.47 -17.10
N SER A 212 23.70 -5.71 -17.56
CA SER A 212 23.05 -4.95 -18.64
C SER A 212 22.83 -3.48 -18.28
N PHE A 213 22.79 -3.18 -16.97
CA PHE A 213 22.55 -1.84 -16.42
C PHE A 213 23.78 -1.26 -15.71
N ARG A 214 24.97 -1.87 -15.82
CA ARG A 214 26.20 -1.40 -15.15
C ARG A 214 26.49 0.07 -15.45
N HIS A 215 26.36 0.47 -16.71
CA HIS A 215 26.65 1.82 -17.21
C HIS A 215 25.46 2.79 -17.20
N VAL A 216 24.33 2.41 -16.59
CA VAL A 216 23.15 3.29 -16.52
C VAL A 216 23.22 4.15 -15.28
N HIS A 217 23.55 5.44 -15.39
CA HIS A 217 23.74 6.34 -14.25
C HIS A 217 22.55 7.28 -14.00
N ASP A 218 21.78 7.58 -15.04
CA ASP A 218 20.60 8.43 -14.96
C ASP A 218 19.42 7.91 -15.82
N LEU A 219 18.36 8.70 -15.90
CA LEU A 219 17.18 8.36 -16.71
C LEU A 219 17.46 8.36 -18.21
N ASP A 220 18.38 9.19 -18.69
CA ASP A 220 18.65 9.30 -20.12
C ASP A 220 19.43 8.07 -20.59
N ASP A 221 20.41 7.61 -19.81
CA ASP A 221 21.07 6.32 -20.02
C ASP A 221 20.05 5.17 -20.04
N LEU A 222 19.13 5.16 -19.07
CA LEU A 222 18.12 4.10 -18.96
C LEU A 222 17.21 4.04 -20.19
N LYS A 223 16.78 5.20 -20.69
CA LYS A 223 15.92 5.32 -21.88
C LYS A 223 16.58 4.78 -23.14
N THR A 224 17.91 4.71 -23.21
CA THR A 224 18.61 4.06 -24.33
C THR A 224 18.52 2.52 -24.27
N LYS A 225 18.19 1.94 -23.11
CA LYS A 225 18.17 0.50 -22.87
C LYS A 225 16.78 -0.12 -22.87
N VAL A 226 15.74 0.69 -22.67
CA VAL A 226 14.36 0.20 -22.51
C VAL A 226 13.40 0.98 -23.38
N ASP A 227 12.28 0.36 -23.77
CA ASP A 227 11.20 1.08 -24.43
C ASP A 227 10.51 2.00 -23.42
N TRP A 228 11.00 3.23 -23.31
CA TRP A 228 10.47 4.22 -22.38
C TRP A 228 9.03 4.62 -22.68
N LYS A 229 8.60 4.53 -23.95
CA LYS A 229 7.19 4.81 -24.32
C LYS A 229 6.29 3.73 -23.72
N LEU A 230 6.67 2.46 -23.86
CA LEU A 230 5.96 1.35 -23.21
C LEU A 230 5.97 1.49 -21.68
N VAL A 231 7.11 1.81 -21.07
CA VAL A 231 7.22 2.04 -19.60
C VAL A 231 6.22 3.10 -19.15
N ARG A 232 6.22 4.27 -19.80
CA ARG A 232 5.34 5.38 -19.45
C ARG A 232 3.87 5.01 -19.64
N SER A 233 3.53 4.41 -20.77
CA SER A 233 2.15 3.99 -21.04
C SER A 233 1.69 2.90 -20.06
N PHE A 234 2.56 1.96 -19.67
CA PHE A 234 2.23 0.99 -18.63
C PHE A 234 2.00 1.64 -17.27
N LEU A 235 2.81 2.61 -16.86
CA LEU A 235 2.62 3.34 -15.59
C LEU A 235 1.26 4.04 -15.51
N GLU A 236 0.77 4.53 -16.65
CA GLU A 236 -0.45 5.31 -16.75
C GLU A 236 -1.71 4.45 -16.91
N ASN A 237 -1.58 3.24 -17.48
CA ASN A 237 -2.70 2.36 -17.82
C ASN A 237 -2.74 1.08 -16.98
N GLY A 238 -1.59 0.45 -16.74
CA GLY A 238 -1.49 -0.91 -16.22
C GLY A 238 -2.09 -1.12 -14.82
N ARG A 239 -2.31 -0.06 -14.04
CA ARG A 239 -2.97 -0.13 -12.73
C ARG A 239 -4.49 -0.28 -12.80
N GLY A 240 -5.05 -0.27 -14.01
CA GLY A 240 -6.49 -0.34 -14.27
C GLY A 240 -7.15 1.04 -14.32
N VAL A 241 -8.20 1.14 -15.12
CA VAL A 241 -9.01 2.33 -15.37
C VAL A 241 -10.46 1.92 -15.66
N LYS A 242 -11.43 2.75 -15.28
CA LYS A 242 -12.83 2.60 -15.68
C LYS A 242 -13.16 3.67 -16.71
N LEU A 243 -13.68 3.28 -17.86
CA LEU A 243 -14.22 4.23 -18.82
C LEU A 243 -15.63 4.64 -18.38
N VAL A 244 -15.83 5.92 -18.09
CA VAL A 244 -17.11 6.49 -17.68
C VAL A 244 -17.53 7.53 -18.71
N ARG A 245 -18.78 7.46 -19.17
CA ARG A 245 -19.38 8.54 -19.96
C ARG A 245 -19.47 9.81 -19.10
N SER A 246 -18.96 10.91 -19.63
CA SER A 246 -19.07 12.25 -19.06
C SER A 246 -19.46 13.23 -20.16
N PHE A 247 -20.25 14.22 -19.79
CA PHE A 247 -20.53 15.38 -20.63
C PHE A 247 -19.49 16.43 -20.29
N VAL A 248 -18.63 16.76 -21.24
CA VAL A 248 -17.58 17.76 -21.07
C VAL A 248 -17.89 18.91 -22.02
N PRO A 249 -17.76 20.18 -21.59
CA PRO A 249 -17.86 21.31 -22.51
C PRO A 249 -16.92 21.12 -23.70
N GLU A 250 -17.39 21.42 -24.90
CA GLU A 250 -16.60 21.32 -26.13
C GLU A 250 -15.34 22.20 -26.05
N GLU A 251 -15.47 23.37 -25.42
CA GLU A 251 -14.41 24.29 -25.06
C GLU A 251 -14.66 24.87 -23.67
N GLU A 252 -13.62 25.38 -23.00
CA GLU A 252 -13.74 25.98 -21.67
C GLU A 252 -14.67 27.20 -21.73
N GLY A 253 -15.82 27.13 -21.05
CA GLY A 253 -16.87 28.17 -21.09
C GLY A 253 -17.98 27.95 -22.13
N SER A 254 -17.96 26.85 -22.90
CA SER A 254 -19.00 26.52 -23.86
C SER A 254 -20.28 25.97 -23.21
N ASN A 255 -21.43 26.30 -23.81
CA ASN A 255 -22.73 25.70 -23.49
C ASN A 255 -23.01 24.40 -24.27
N ASN A 256 -22.13 24.04 -25.21
CA ASN A 256 -22.19 22.78 -25.95
C ASN A 256 -21.41 21.70 -25.21
N TYR A 257 -22.03 20.55 -24.99
CA TYR A 257 -21.45 19.43 -24.26
C TYR A 257 -21.28 18.20 -25.17
N LEU A 258 -20.09 17.64 -25.17
CA LEU A 258 -19.77 16.39 -25.87
C LEU A 258 -19.79 15.23 -24.88
N SER A 259 -20.43 14.13 -25.29
CA SER A 259 -20.35 12.86 -24.58
C SER A 259 -18.98 12.22 -24.84
N LYS A 260 -18.13 12.19 -23.83
CA LYS A 260 -16.78 11.61 -23.89
C LYS A 260 -16.63 10.52 -22.84
N SER A 261 -16.02 9.40 -23.23
CA SER A 261 -15.56 8.40 -22.27
C SER A 261 -14.30 8.92 -21.57
N LEU A 262 -14.39 9.17 -20.27
CA LEU A 262 -13.27 9.53 -19.41
C LEU A 262 -12.76 8.30 -18.67
N ALA A 263 -11.44 8.12 -18.64
CA ALA A 263 -10.80 7.09 -17.82
C ALA A 263 -10.70 7.57 -16.37
N VAL A 264 -11.24 6.79 -15.43
CA VAL A 264 -11.25 7.10 -13.99
C VAL A 264 -11.01 5.80 -13.19
N PRO A 265 -10.11 5.77 -12.21
CA PRO A 265 -9.09 6.77 -11.99
C PRO A 265 -8.15 6.91 -13.20
N ALA A 266 -7.54 8.08 -13.32
CA ALA A 266 -6.53 8.35 -14.32
C ALA A 266 -5.17 8.55 -13.66
N TYR A 267 -4.13 7.94 -14.24
CA TYR A 267 -2.74 8.16 -13.86
C TYR A 267 -2.02 8.88 -14.99
N LYS A 268 -1.24 9.89 -14.65
CA LYS A 268 -0.47 10.64 -15.63
C LYS A 268 0.92 10.91 -15.10
N ILE A 269 1.93 10.51 -15.85
CA ILE A 269 3.32 10.90 -15.58
C ILE A 269 3.51 12.32 -16.12
N LYS A 270 3.63 13.31 -15.23
CA LYS A 270 3.74 14.72 -15.62
C LYS A 270 5.17 15.10 -16.00
N GLY A 271 6.15 14.54 -15.30
CA GLY A 271 7.55 14.92 -15.47
C GLY A 271 8.50 13.94 -14.82
N GLU A 272 9.77 14.20 -15.03
CA GLU A 272 10.90 13.40 -14.60
C GLU A 272 11.82 14.26 -13.74
N SER A 273 12.61 13.63 -12.89
CA SER A 273 13.55 14.30 -11.99
C SER A 273 14.82 13.47 -11.85
N SER A 274 15.94 14.15 -11.58
CA SER A 274 17.22 13.48 -11.33
C SER A 274 17.16 12.64 -10.05
N ALA A 275 18.03 11.63 -9.95
CA ALA A 275 18.08 10.74 -8.79
C ALA A 275 18.21 11.49 -7.46
N LYS A 276 19.09 12.50 -7.41
CA LYS A 276 19.31 13.34 -6.22
C LYS A 276 18.06 14.12 -5.83
N SER A 277 17.41 14.78 -6.79
CA SER A 277 16.19 15.56 -6.53
C SER A 277 15.02 14.67 -6.12
N ALA A 278 14.87 13.51 -6.76
CA ALA A 278 13.84 12.53 -6.43
C ALA A 278 14.01 11.99 -5.00
N LEU A 279 15.23 11.56 -4.64
CA LEU A 279 15.53 11.08 -3.28
C LEU A 279 15.30 12.17 -2.23
N HIS A 280 15.76 13.39 -2.49
CA HIS A 280 15.53 14.51 -1.58
C HIS A 280 14.03 14.78 -1.39
N ALA A 281 13.26 14.78 -2.47
CA ALA A 281 11.82 15.05 -2.41
C ALA A 281 11.05 13.96 -1.65
N VAL A 282 11.31 12.66 -1.89
CA VAL A 282 10.61 11.58 -1.16
C VAL A 282 10.94 11.56 0.33
N LEU A 283 12.17 11.92 0.72
CA LEU A 283 12.57 11.97 2.13
C LEU A 283 11.98 13.17 2.87
N ASN A 284 11.83 14.30 2.20
CA ASN A 284 11.32 15.53 2.81
C ASN A 284 9.79 15.61 2.81
N GLN A 285 9.14 15.11 1.77
CA GLN A 285 7.68 15.14 1.62
C GLN A 285 7.02 13.89 2.20
N GLY A 286 7.74 12.77 2.22
CA GLY A 286 7.30 11.52 2.81
C GLY A 286 7.51 11.46 4.32
N HIS A 287 7.24 10.29 4.88
CA HIS A 287 7.44 10.02 6.30
C HIS A 287 8.25 8.74 6.50
N LEU A 288 9.49 8.90 6.96
CA LEU A 288 10.38 7.78 7.29
C LEU A 288 10.24 7.41 8.78
N PHE A 289 9.61 6.28 9.06
CA PHE A 289 9.42 5.81 10.43
C PHE A 289 10.74 5.49 11.13
N LYS A 290 10.94 6.11 12.28
CA LYS A 290 12.03 5.75 13.21
C LYS A 290 11.59 4.62 14.13
N ARG A 291 12.54 3.80 14.60
CA ARG A 291 12.25 2.66 15.49
C ARG A 291 11.45 3.05 16.74
N GLN A 292 11.83 4.14 17.41
CA GLN A 292 11.13 4.61 18.61
C GLN A 292 9.68 5.03 18.32
N GLU A 293 9.48 5.73 17.20
CA GLU A 293 8.15 6.16 16.75
C GLU A 293 7.25 4.96 16.42
N MET A 294 7.78 3.96 15.74
CA MET A 294 7.06 2.70 15.48
C MET A 294 6.58 2.05 16.77
N MET A 295 7.46 1.94 17.78
CA MET A 295 7.11 1.37 19.08
C MET A 295 6.04 2.18 19.80
N LEU A 296 6.15 3.52 19.76
CA LEU A 296 5.17 4.42 20.34
C LEU A 296 3.81 4.31 19.65
N LEU A 297 3.79 4.28 18.31
CA LEU A 297 2.59 4.08 17.50
C LEU A 297 1.90 2.77 17.91
N ARG A 298 2.64 1.65 17.87
CA ARG A 298 2.12 0.32 18.21
C ARG A 298 1.52 0.28 19.61
N ASN A 299 2.27 0.72 20.62
CA ASN A 299 1.84 0.69 22.02
C ASN A 299 0.63 1.59 22.28
N SER A 300 0.60 2.77 21.66
CA SER A 300 -0.53 3.70 21.76
C SER A 300 -1.79 3.11 21.12
N CYS A 301 -1.64 2.44 19.98
CA CYS A 301 -2.75 1.77 19.29
C CYS A 301 -3.31 0.60 20.10
N HIS A 302 -2.46 -0.26 20.68
CA HIS A 302 -2.91 -1.34 21.56
C HIS A 302 -3.73 -0.81 22.74
N LYS A 303 -3.27 0.26 23.39
CA LYS A 303 -4.01 0.94 24.48
C LYS A 303 -5.34 1.50 24.00
N LEU A 304 -5.38 2.11 22.82
CA LEU A 304 -6.60 2.67 22.24
C LEU A 304 -7.63 1.59 21.91
N TYR A 305 -7.17 0.45 21.37
CA TYR A 305 -8.02 -0.70 21.10
C TYR A 305 -8.58 -1.31 22.39
N ASP A 306 -7.74 -1.52 23.40
CA ASP A 306 -8.19 -2.01 24.70
C ASP A 306 -9.19 -1.04 25.36
N LEU A 307 -8.96 0.28 25.27
CA LEU A 307 -9.92 1.28 25.75
C LEU A 307 -11.29 1.11 25.07
N LEU A 308 -11.33 1.00 23.74
CA LEU A 308 -12.59 0.84 23.00
C LEU A 308 -13.29 -0.47 23.37
N TRP A 309 -12.56 -1.59 23.32
CA TRP A 309 -13.08 -2.93 23.56
C TRP A 309 -13.61 -3.09 24.99
N PHE A 310 -12.78 -2.86 26.01
CA PHE A 310 -13.16 -3.13 27.39
C PHE A 310 -14.25 -2.22 27.91
N ARG A 311 -14.27 -0.94 27.48
CA ARG A 311 -15.35 -0.02 27.88
C ARG A 311 -16.69 -0.45 27.28
N LEU A 312 -16.72 -0.88 26.03
CA LEU A 312 -17.95 -1.37 25.40
C LEU A 312 -18.43 -2.70 25.99
N GLU A 313 -17.53 -3.64 26.26
CA GLU A 313 -17.87 -4.89 26.95
C GLU A 313 -18.48 -4.61 28.33
N LYS A 314 -17.96 -3.62 29.06
CA LYS A 314 -18.53 -3.22 30.35
C LYS A 314 -19.96 -2.67 30.21
N PHE A 315 -20.25 -1.89 29.16
CA PHE A 315 -21.62 -1.40 28.91
C PHE A 315 -22.57 -2.51 28.46
N LYS A 316 -22.11 -3.53 27.73
CA LYS A 316 -22.95 -4.70 27.39
C LYS A 316 -23.39 -5.50 28.61
N LYS A 317 -22.57 -5.48 29.68
CA LYS A 317 -22.81 -6.20 30.95
C LYS A 317 -23.50 -5.35 32.04
N SER A 318 -23.78 -4.07 31.76
CA SER A 318 -24.29 -3.12 32.75
C SER A 318 -25.56 -2.45 32.26
N THR A 319 -26.58 -2.37 33.12
CA THR A 319 -27.79 -1.56 32.88
C THR A 319 -27.51 -0.06 33.07
N LYS A 320 -26.42 0.28 33.76
CA LYS A 320 -25.98 1.67 34.01
C LYS A 320 -25.01 2.13 32.93
N GLY A 321 -25.40 3.17 32.18
CA GLY A 321 -24.58 3.82 31.14
C GLY A 321 -25.08 3.57 29.72
N SER A 322 -24.49 4.27 28.74
CA SER A 322 -24.87 4.17 27.32
C SER A 322 -23.64 3.93 26.46
N ALA A 323 -23.55 2.74 25.85
CA ALA A 323 -22.55 2.41 24.83
C ALA A 323 -22.51 3.46 23.72
N GLY A 324 -23.67 3.97 23.30
CA GLY A 324 -23.75 5.07 22.34
C GLY A 324 -23.10 6.35 22.83
N LYS A 325 -23.32 6.77 24.09
CA LYS A 325 -22.65 7.96 24.66
C LYS A 325 -21.13 7.81 24.66
N PHE A 326 -20.62 6.63 25.02
CA PHE A 326 -19.19 6.36 24.96
C PHE A 326 -18.65 6.37 23.53
N LEU A 327 -19.31 5.70 22.58
CA LEU A 327 -18.87 5.69 21.18
C LEU A 327 -18.89 7.08 20.55
N ARG A 328 -19.87 7.92 20.85
CA ARG A 328 -19.88 9.33 20.42
C ARG A 328 -18.66 10.08 20.93
N HIS A 329 -18.35 9.94 22.23
CA HIS A 329 -17.17 10.54 22.82
C HIS A 329 -15.88 9.97 22.20
N PHE A 330 -15.82 8.65 21.99
CA PHE A 330 -14.67 8.00 21.37
C PHE A 330 -14.44 8.53 19.95
N TYR A 331 -15.50 8.61 19.16
CA TYR A 331 -15.45 9.14 17.80
C TYR A 331 -15.00 10.60 17.75
N GLN A 332 -15.50 11.44 18.65
CA GLN A 332 -15.12 12.86 18.70
C GLN A 332 -13.66 13.09 19.09
N ASN A 333 -13.10 12.26 19.97
CA ASN A 333 -11.79 12.52 20.58
C ASN A 333 -10.67 11.63 20.03
N TYR A 334 -11.00 10.47 19.45
CA TYR A 334 -10.01 9.46 19.09
C TYR A 334 -10.15 8.93 17.66
N ARG A 335 -11.10 9.40 16.84
CA ARG A 335 -11.31 8.87 15.47
C ARG A 335 -10.05 8.92 14.59
N ASP A 336 -9.29 10.01 14.66
CA ASP A 336 -8.13 10.19 13.79
C ASP A 336 -7.01 9.24 14.21
N ARG A 337 -6.79 9.11 15.53
CA ARG A 337 -5.86 8.13 16.09
C ARG A 337 -6.28 6.70 15.77
N PHE A 338 -7.56 6.38 15.93
CA PHE A 338 -8.10 5.06 15.60
C PHE A 338 -7.91 4.73 14.12
N TYR A 339 -8.14 5.70 13.23
CA TYR A 339 -7.89 5.53 11.81
C TYR A 339 -6.42 5.21 11.53
N THR A 340 -5.49 6.03 12.05
CA THR A 340 -4.04 5.76 11.92
C THR A 340 -3.69 4.36 12.44
N CYS A 341 -4.22 3.98 13.60
CA CYS A 341 -4.01 2.64 14.14
C CYS A 341 -4.51 1.55 13.20
N SER A 342 -5.74 1.67 12.68
CA SER A 342 -6.34 0.68 11.77
C SER A 342 -5.65 0.54 10.42
N LYS A 343 -4.70 1.44 10.11
CA LYS A 343 -3.85 1.36 8.93
C LYS A 343 -2.57 0.55 9.18
N PHE A 344 -2.04 0.57 10.40
CA PHE A 344 -0.67 0.08 10.66
C PHE A 344 -0.55 -0.97 11.78
N VAL A 345 -1.52 -1.04 12.70
CA VAL A 345 -1.41 -1.84 13.93
C VAL A 345 -2.63 -2.74 14.09
N ARG A 346 -2.41 -4.04 14.27
CA ARG A 346 -3.50 -5.00 14.45
C ARG A 346 -4.18 -4.82 15.81
N PRO A 347 -5.53 -4.90 15.86
CA PRO A 347 -6.27 -4.75 17.11
C PRO A 347 -6.51 -6.06 17.88
N ALA A 348 -6.35 -7.19 17.21
CA ALA A 348 -6.68 -8.51 17.73
C ALA A 348 -5.98 -9.64 16.94
N ASN A 349 -5.72 -10.74 17.65
CA ASN A 349 -5.33 -12.04 17.12
C ASN A 349 -6.59 -12.90 16.98
N ILE A 350 -6.96 -13.25 15.75
CA ILE A 350 -8.17 -14.03 15.49
C ILE A 350 -8.13 -15.42 16.13
N ASN A 351 -6.95 -16.04 16.25
CA ASN A 351 -6.81 -17.37 16.83
C ASN A 351 -6.95 -17.39 18.36
N LEU A 352 -6.87 -16.22 19.01
CA LEU A 352 -7.01 -16.10 20.47
C LEU A 352 -8.38 -15.58 20.88
N ASP A 353 -8.91 -14.58 20.17
CA ASP A 353 -10.20 -13.94 20.48
C ASP A 353 -10.91 -13.55 19.17
N THR A 354 -11.59 -14.53 18.58
CA THR A 354 -12.38 -14.38 17.34
C THR A 354 -13.45 -13.29 17.48
N ARG A 355 -14.06 -13.17 18.66
CA ARG A 355 -15.11 -12.19 18.94
C ARG A 355 -14.57 -10.77 18.88
N ARG A 356 -13.44 -10.52 19.55
CA ARG A 356 -12.73 -9.24 19.48
C ARG A 356 -12.27 -8.93 18.07
N HIS A 357 -11.75 -9.92 17.35
CA HIS A 357 -11.33 -9.75 15.96
C HIS A 357 -12.48 -9.25 15.07
N TRP A 358 -13.61 -9.94 15.07
CA TRP A 358 -14.77 -9.56 14.25
C TRP A 358 -15.41 -8.25 14.69
N PHE A 359 -15.40 -7.94 15.99
CA PHE A 359 -15.78 -6.62 16.47
C PHE A 359 -14.92 -5.52 15.82
N PHE A 360 -13.59 -5.67 15.83
CA PHE A 360 -12.72 -4.68 15.22
C PHE A 360 -12.80 -4.66 13.70
N ALA A 361 -13.07 -5.79 13.03
CA ALA A 361 -13.32 -5.78 11.59
C ALA A 361 -14.49 -4.84 11.24
N HIS A 362 -15.62 -4.93 11.96
CA HIS A 362 -16.76 -4.02 11.76
C HIS A 362 -16.45 -2.58 12.14
N MET A 363 -15.78 -2.35 13.28
CA MET A 363 -15.42 -0.99 13.72
C MET A 363 -14.45 -0.32 12.73
N ILE A 364 -13.43 -1.04 12.26
CA ILE A 364 -12.49 -0.51 11.27
C ILE A 364 -13.23 -0.15 9.99
N LEU A 365 -14.14 -1.00 9.51
CA LEU A 365 -14.96 -0.71 8.36
C LEU A 365 -15.77 0.59 8.55
N PHE A 366 -16.49 0.70 9.67
CA PHE A 366 -17.28 1.88 10.00
C PHE A 366 -16.45 3.17 9.94
N PHE A 367 -15.23 3.16 10.52
CA PHE A 367 -14.34 4.33 10.50
C PHE A 367 -13.70 4.58 9.12
N LYS A 368 -13.33 3.52 8.37
CA LYS A 368 -12.74 3.65 7.04
C LYS A 368 -13.74 4.24 6.02
N LEU A 369 -15.03 3.91 6.12
CA LEU A 369 -16.06 4.52 5.26
C LEU A 369 -16.09 6.04 5.37
N ASN A 370 -15.97 6.59 6.59
CA ASN A 370 -15.90 8.04 6.80
C ASN A 370 -14.68 8.70 6.13
N ARG A 371 -13.57 7.95 5.96
CA ARG A 371 -12.37 8.42 5.23
C ARG A 371 -12.49 8.27 3.72
N MET A 372 -13.42 7.44 3.27
CA MET A 372 -13.85 7.36 1.88
C MET A 372 -15.02 8.31 1.58
N GLU A 373 -15.22 9.32 2.43
CA GLU A 373 -16.27 10.34 2.28
C GLU A 373 -17.71 9.79 2.41
N TYR A 374 -17.89 8.60 2.98
CA TYR A 374 -19.21 8.05 3.28
C TYR A 374 -19.55 8.20 4.75
N ASN A 375 -20.70 8.80 5.05
CA ASN A 375 -21.15 9.03 6.41
C ASN A 375 -22.43 8.26 6.70
N PHE A 376 -22.57 7.80 7.95
CA PHE A 376 -23.83 7.31 8.45
C PHE A 376 -24.66 8.45 9.04
N ILE A 377 -25.84 8.70 8.48
CA ILE A 377 -26.77 9.74 8.89
C ILE A 377 -27.74 9.14 9.92
N CYS A 378 -27.60 9.54 11.18
CA CYS A 378 -28.30 8.93 12.30
C CYS A 378 -29.79 9.26 12.35
N ARG A 379 -30.20 10.39 11.75
CA ARG A 379 -31.62 10.76 11.63
C ARG A 379 -32.41 9.78 10.77
N ASN A 380 -31.81 9.31 9.67
CA ASN A 380 -32.48 8.47 8.68
C ASN A 380 -32.01 7.01 8.71
N ASN A 381 -31.01 6.69 9.55
CA ASN A 381 -30.38 5.38 9.62
C ASN A 381 -29.87 4.86 8.26
N SER A 382 -29.16 5.71 7.53
CA SER A 382 -28.65 5.39 6.20
C SER A 382 -27.23 5.88 6.00
N TRP A 383 -26.49 5.16 5.17
CA TRP A 383 -25.19 5.60 4.66
C TRP A 383 -25.39 6.47 3.41
N ALA A 384 -24.63 7.55 3.32
CA ALA A 384 -24.66 8.46 2.18
C ALA A 384 -23.26 9.01 1.87
N LEU A 385 -23.05 9.39 0.60
CA LEU A 385 -21.88 10.13 0.20
C LEU A 385 -21.93 11.55 0.78
N ASN A 386 -20.82 11.99 1.37
CA ASN A 386 -20.64 13.30 1.96
C ASN A 386 -19.73 14.12 1.05
N HIS A 387 -20.32 14.93 0.18
CA HIS A 387 -19.54 15.73 -0.77
C HIS A 387 -18.71 16.80 -0.06
N GLN A 388 -17.53 17.10 -0.62
CA GLN A 388 -16.76 18.28 -0.25
C GLN A 388 -17.39 19.53 -0.89
N LYS A 389 -17.50 20.61 -0.12
CA LYS A 389 -17.90 21.95 -0.60
C LYS A 389 -16.72 22.61 -1.32
N GLU A 390 -17.00 23.70 -2.04
CA GLU A 390 -15.98 24.50 -2.72
C GLU A 390 -14.90 25.06 -1.78
N ASP A 391 -15.25 25.32 -0.51
CA ASP A 391 -14.31 25.80 0.53
C ASP A 391 -13.42 24.68 1.11
N GLY A 392 -13.48 23.47 0.54
CA GLY A 392 -12.73 22.31 0.98
C GLY A 392 -13.28 21.63 2.23
N LYS A 393 -14.36 22.14 2.85
CA LYS A 393 -15.01 21.47 3.99
C LYS A 393 -16.02 20.45 3.52
N MET A 394 -16.20 19.40 4.31
CA MET A 394 -17.27 18.42 4.04
C MET A 394 -18.66 19.04 4.23
N LEU A 395 -19.63 18.62 3.42
CA LEU A 395 -21.03 19.05 3.51
C LEU A 395 -21.61 18.76 4.90
N ILE A 396 -21.34 17.56 5.40
CA ILE A 396 -21.72 17.07 6.72
C ILE A 396 -20.49 17.09 7.64
N ASP A 397 -20.59 17.87 8.72
CA ASP A 397 -19.64 17.82 9.83
C ASP A 397 -19.90 16.56 10.67
N LEU A 398 -19.02 15.57 10.50
CA LEU A 398 -19.05 14.30 11.21
C LEU A 398 -19.09 14.44 12.73
N SER A 399 -18.42 15.45 13.30
CA SER A 399 -18.40 15.67 14.74
C SER A 399 -19.75 16.17 15.27
N ARG A 400 -20.56 16.81 14.42
CA ARG A 400 -21.94 17.21 14.72
C ARG A 400 -22.92 16.10 14.42
N GLU A 401 -22.77 15.38 13.32
CA GLU A 401 -23.67 14.29 12.94
C GLU A 401 -23.68 13.21 14.03
N ILE A 402 -22.48 12.81 14.50
CA ILE A 402 -22.35 11.77 15.52
C ILE A 402 -23.07 12.11 16.83
N LYS A 403 -23.30 13.41 17.14
CA LYS A 403 -24.02 13.85 18.36
C LYS A 403 -25.48 13.39 18.38
N HIS A 404 -26.08 13.23 17.21
CA HIS A 404 -27.48 12.81 17.06
C HIS A 404 -27.66 11.29 17.18
N CYS A 405 -26.57 10.52 17.18
CA CYS A 405 -26.63 9.06 17.18
C CYS A 405 -26.80 8.49 18.58
N ASN A 406 -27.89 7.78 18.86
CA ASN A 406 -28.00 6.94 20.06
C ASN A 406 -27.38 5.54 19.83
N THR A 407 -27.41 4.67 20.84
CA THR A 407 -26.89 3.30 20.74
C THR A 407 -27.49 2.53 19.56
N LYS A 408 -28.80 2.63 19.36
CA LYS A 408 -29.52 1.95 18.28
C LYS A 408 -29.11 2.47 16.90
N ASN A 409 -28.94 3.78 16.73
CA ASN A 409 -28.47 4.34 15.46
C ASN A 409 -27.08 3.78 15.12
N LEU A 410 -26.16 3.79 16.09
CA LEU A 410 -24.79 3.29 15.88
C LEU A 410 -24.77 1.79 15.55
N ASP A 411 -25.58 0.99 16.24
CA ASP A 411 -25.74 -0.45 15.93
C ASP A 411 -26.23 -0.69 14.50
N ILE A 412 -27.21 0.11 14.05
CA ILE A 412 -27.70 0.03 12.68
C ILE A 412 -26.59 0.40 11.70
N GLY A 413 -25.90 1.52 11.93
CA GLY A 413 -24.84 2.00 11.03
C GLY A 413 -23.68 1.03 10.88
N ILE A 414 -23.17 0.49 11.99
CA ILE A 414 -22.07 -0.48 11.98
C ILE A 414 -22.47 -1.76 11.25
N ARG A 415 -23.65 -2.30 11.53
CA ARG A 415 -24.17 -3.49 10.85
C ARG A 415 -24.40 -3.26 9.35
N GLN A 416 -25.00 -2.13 8.98
CA GLN A 416 -25.28 -1.81 7.58
C GLN A 416 -24.03 -1.48 6.77
N ALA A 417 -22.89 -1.17 7.41
CA ALA A 417 -21.67 -0.81 6.70
C ALA A 417 -21.22 -1.89 5.70
N VAL A 418 -21.36 -3.18 6.06
CA VAL A 418 -21.02 -4.30 5.17
C VAL A 418 -21.95 -4.33 3.95
N THR A 419 -23.25 -4.22 4.17
CA THR A 419 -24.24 -4.15 3.09
C THR A 419 -24.03 -2.93 2.20
N PHE A 420 -23.67 -1.79 2.79
CA PHE A 420 -23.39 -0.56 2.06
C PHE A 420 -22.21 -0.72 1.10
N ILE A 421 -21.10 -1.29 1.57
CA ILE A 421 -19.96 -1.62 0.71
C ILE A 421 -20.33 -2.61 -0.39
N HIS A 422 -21.20 -3.57 -0.10
CA HIS A 422 -21.72 -4.45 -1.14
C HIS A 422 -22.50 -3.70 -2.22
N GLY A 423 -23.22 -2.64 -1.82
CA GLY A 423 -23.80 -1.67 -2.75
C GLY A 423 -22.74 -0.98 -3.60
N LEU A 424 -21.67 -0.46 -2.99
CA LEU A 424 -20.57 0.20 -3.72
C LEU A 424 -19.94 -0.72 -4.77
N TYR A 425 -19.63 -1.96 -4.39
CA TYR A 425 -19.11 -2.97 -5.32
C TYR A 425 -20.04 -3.24 -6.50
N LYS A 426 -21.34 -3.45 -6.23
CA LYS A 426 -22.36 -3.70 -7.26
C LYS A 426 -22.54 -2.52 -8.22
N ASN A 427 -22.27 -1.30 -7.75
CA ASN A 427 -22.36 -0.08 -8.55
C ASN A 427 -21.01 0.34 -9.16
N ASP A 428 -20.00 -0.53 -9.14
CA ASP A 428 -18.67 -0.26 -9.68
C ASP A 428 -18.04 1.02 -9.11
N MET A 429 -18.19 1.22 -7.80
CA MET A 429 -17.58 2.31 -7.02
C MET A 429 -16.37 1.78 -6.24
N ASP A 430 -15.47 2.68 -5.82
CA ASP A 430 -14.39 2.33 -4.90
C ASP A 430 -14.97 1.70 -3.63
N TYR A 431 -14.40 0.57 -3.21
CA TYR A 431 -14.93 -0.22 -2.10
C TYR A 431 -13.81 -0.83 -1.27
N LEU A 432 -14.15 -1.41 -0.12
CA LEU A 432 -13.21 -2.18 0.69
C LEU A 432 -13.59 -3.66 0.61
N ARG A 433 -12.61 -4.52 0.47
CA ARG A 433 -12.79 -5.97 0.56
C ARG A 433 -12.06 -6.49 1.79
N TYR A 434 -12.71 -7.37 2.53
CA TYR A 434 -12.05 -8.11 3.60
C TYR A 434 -11.37 -9.34 3.02
N ILE A 435 -10.09 -9.51 3.31
CA ILE A 435 -9.34 -10.70 2.93
C ILE A 435 -8.96 -11.42 4.22
N GLU A 436 -9.40 -12.65 4.37
CA GLU A 436 -8.89 -13.55 5.41
C GLU A 436 -7.60 -14.22 4.93
N TYR A 437 -7.68 -14.87 3.76
CA TYR A 437 -6.58 -15.55 3.09
C TYR A 437 -6.55 -15.20 1.61
N ASP A 438 -5.35 -15.02 1.05
CA ASP A 438 -5.16 -14.77 -0.38
C ASP A 438 -4.93 -16.06 -1.18
N GLN A 439 -5.94 -16.93 -1.19
CA GLN A 439 -5.88 -18.29 -1.77
C GLN A 439 -6.26 -18.38 -3.25
N ARG A 440 -6.49 -17.24 -3.92
CA ARG A 440 -6.89 -17.24 -5.33
C ARG A 440 -5.76 -17.81 -6.20
N GLN A 441 -6.07 -18.24 -7.42
CA GLN A 441 -5.04 -18.65 -8.38
C GLN A 441 -3.99 -17.53 -8.55
N GLY A 442 -2.70 -17.83 -8.40
CA GLY A 442 -1.66 -16.79 -8.41
C GLY A 442 -1.71 -15.83 -7.22
N GLY A 443 -2.47 -16.15 -6.17
CA GLY A 443 -2.44 -15.47 -4.88
C GLY A 443 -1.12 -15.73 -4.15
N SER A 444 -0.87 -14.93 -3.13
CA SER A 444 0.27 -15.08 -2.23
C SER A 444 0.11 -16.27 -1.26
N HIS A 445 -1.11 -16.79 -1.11
CA HIS A 445 -1.48 -17.82 -0.13
C HIS A 445 -1.21 -17.43 1.33
N ARG A 446 -1.10 -16.12 1.62
CA ARG A 446 -0.83 -15.61 2.97
C ARG A 446 -2.12 -15.27 3.72
N LYS A 447 -2.05 -15.34 5.05
CA LYS A 447 -3.08 -14.81 5.96
C LYS A 447 -3.02 -13.28 5.95
N ILE A 448 -4.14 -12.62 5.66
CA ILE A 448 -4.25 -11.16 5.57
C ILE A 448 -5.09 -10.61 6.73
N TYR A 449 -6.30 -11.11 6.94
CA TYR A 449 -7.26 -10.61 7.94
C TYR A 449 -7.31 -9.08 8.03
N SER A 450 -7.63 -8.43 6.92
CA SER A 450 -7.64 -6.96 6.79
C SER A 450 -8.64 -6.49 5.73
N TRP A 451 -9.16 -5.28 5.92
CA TRP A 451 -9.88 -4.52 4.89
C TRP A 451 -8.89 -3.85 3.94
N VAL A 452 -8.81 -4.35 2.71
CA VAL A 452 -8.02 -3.76 1.64
C VAL A 452 -8.90 -2.88 0.75
N LYS A 453 -8.33 -1.78 0.25
CA LYS A 453 -9.02 -0.92 -0.73
C LYS A 453 -8.96 -1.58 -2.10
N GLU A 454 -10.13 -1.83 -2.65
CA GLU A 454 -10.32 -2.23 -4.04
C GLU A 454 -10.86 -1.02 -4.80
N ARG A 455 -10.22 -0.71 -5.92
CA ARG A 455 -10.66 0.42 -6.75
C ARG A 455 -11.76 -0.04 -7.70
N ALA A 456 -12.62 0.89 -8.08
CA ALA A 456 -13.52 0.71 -9.23
C ALA A 456 -12.76 0.47 -10.55
N ALA A 457 -11.48 0.87 -10.58
CA ALA A 457 -10.56 0.63 -11.68
C ALA A 457 -10.35 -0.86 -11.89
N SER A 458 -10.71 -1.38 -13.06
CA SER A 458 -10.30 -2.69 -13.54
C SER A 458 -9.33 -2.51 -14.70
N PRO A 459 -8.47 -3.50 -14.97
CA PRO A 459 -7.85 -3.62 -16.29
C PRO A 459 -8.88 -3.37 -17.40
N ASN A 460 -8.65 -2.40 -18.29
CA ASN A 460 -9.56 -2.13 -19.42
C ASN A 460 -9.23 -3.10 -20.55
N CYS A 461 -9.56 -4.37 -20.33
CA CYS A 461 -9.14 -5.45 -21.22
C CYS A 461 -9.74 -5.28 -22.61
N GLN A 462 -8.93 -5.51 -23.64
CA GLN A 462 -9.40 -5.58 -25.02
C GLN A 462 -10.41 -6.72 -25.21
N ASP A 463 -10.22 -7.85 -24.52
CA ASP A 463 -11.23 -8.92 -24.45
C ASP A 463 -12.14 -8.75 -23.21
N PRO A 464 -13.45 -8.47 -23.40
CA PRO A 464 -14.42 -8.39 -22.30
C PRO A 464 -14.52 -9.66 -21.45
N LYS A 465 -14.17 -10.83 -22.00
CA LYS A 465 -14.12 -12.11 -21.26
C LYS A 465 -12.96 -12.19 -20.28
N GLU A 466 -11.96 -11.31 -20.39
CA GLU A 466 -10.90 -11.15 -19.38
C GLU A 466 -11.30 -10.09 -18.33
N THR A 467 -12.12 -9.11 -18.71
CA THR A 467 -12.71 -8.09 -17.82
C THR A 467 -13.64 -8.70 -16.78
N SER A 468 -14.28 -9.82 -17.10
CA SER A 468 -15.20 -10.57 -16.22
C SER A 468 -14.53 -11.23 -15.01
N SER A 469 -13.26 -10.94 -14.72
CA SER A 469 -12.53 -11.30 -13.48
C SER A 469 -13.18 -10.85 -12.16
N LYS A 470 -14.35 -10.18 -12.18
CA LYS A 470 -15.27 -10.09 -11.03
C LYS A 470 -15.94 -11.44 -10.69
N MET A 471 -16.11 -12.32 -11.69
CA MET A 471 -16.50 -13.72 -11.52
C MET A 471 -15.39 -14.45 -10.76
N GLY A 472 -15.65 -14.75 -9.49
CA GLY A 472 -14.71 -15.41 -8.58
C GLY A 472 -14.38 -14.60 -7.33
N MET A 473 -14.86 -13.36 -7.20
CA MET A 473 -14.66 -12.59 -5.98
C MET A 473 -15.57 -12.99 -4.82
N GLY A 474 -16.49 -13.95 -5.02
CA GLY A 474 -17.24 -14.72 -4.02
C GLY A 474 -18.02 -13.88 -3.01
N PHE A 475 -17.31 -13.19 -2.12
CA PHE A 475 -17.83 -12.39 -1.03
C PHE A 475 -16.88 -11.22 -0.72
N ILE A 476 -17.44 -10.04 -0.40
CA ILE A 476 -16.68 -8.85 0.05
C ILE A 476 -16.28 -8.96 1.52
N PHE A 477 -17.10 -9.69 2.28
CA PHE A 477 -16.97 -9.96 3.70
C PHE A 477 -17.53 -11.36 3.97
N PRO A 478 -17.00 -12.13 4.94
CA PRO A 478 -17.50 -13.48 5.23
C PRO A 478 -19.00 -13.47 5.55
N SER A 479 -19.75 -14.43 5.00
CA SER A 479 -21.22 -14.48 5.09
C SER A 479 -21.72 -14.99 6.44
N ASP A 480 -20.87 -15.70 7.18
CA ASP A 480 -21.11 -16.30 8.49
C ASP A 480 -20.79 -15.34 9.66
N VAL A 481 -20.25 -14.16 9.37
CA VAL A 481 -19.87 -13.17 10.37
C VAL A 481 -20.91 -12.05 10.45
N ALA A 482 -21.48 -11.86 11.64
CA ALA A 482 -22.47 -10.80 11.91
C ALA A 482 -22.02 -9.85 13.02
N TRP A 483 -22.52 -8.61 12.97
CA TRP A 483 -22.30 -7.62 14.02
C TRP A 483 -23.04 -8.00 15.32
N GLU A 484 -22.30 -8.02 16.42
CA GLU A 484 -22.89 -8.14 17.76
C GLU A 484 -23.36 -6.78 18.30
N SER A 485 -24.66 -6.65 18.54
CA SER A 485 -25.28 -5.42 19.07
C SER A 485 -24.57 -4.88 20.33
N LEU A 486 -24.54 -3.55 20.41
CA LEU A 486 -24.02 -2.75 21.52
C LEU A 486 -24.97 -2.70 22.73
N ALA A 487 -26.25 -3.00 22.54
CA ALA A 487 -27.22 -3.06 23.62
C ALA A 487 -27.02 -4.32 24.48
N SER A 488 -27.30 -4.21 25.78
CA SER A 488 -27.34 -5.38 26.67
C SER A 488 -28.50 -6.32 26.30
N LYS A 489 -28.42 -7.60 26.69
CA LYS A 489 -29.51 -8.57 26.44
C LYS A 489 -30.84 -8.11 27.04
N GLU A 490 -30.83 -7.59 28.27
CA GLU A 490 -32.02 -7.04 28.93
C GLU A 490 -32.62 -5.86 28.15
N GLN A 491 -31.80 -4.94 27.62
CA GLN A 491 -32.28 -3.84 26.78
C GLN A 491 -32.87 -4.32 25.44
N GLN A 492 -32.35 -5.44 24.90
CA GLN A 492 -32.91 -6.04 23.70
C GLN A 492 -34.27 -6.68 23.99
N GLU A 493 -34.39 -7.41 25.10
CA GLU A 493 -35.63 -8.05 25.56
C GLU A 493 -36.71 -7.01 25.90
N GLU A 494 -36.36 -5.96 26.65
CA GLU A 494 -37.29 -4.86 26.98
C GLU A 494 -37.81 -4.17 25.70
N SER A 495 -36.94 -3.96 24.70
CA SER A 495 -37.34 -3.38 23.42
C SER A 495 -38.28 -4.28 22.60
N LEU A 496 -38.17 -5.60 22.74
CA LEU A 496 -39.06 -6.58 22.11
C LEU A 496 -40.43 -6.56 22.79
N VAL A 497 -40.48 -6.56 24.12
CA VAL A 497 -41.73 -6.49 24.89
C VAL A 497 -42.52 -5.21 24.57
N ILE A 498 -41.85 -4.05 24.52
CA ILE A 498 -42.49 -2.76 24.16
C ILE A 498 -43.05 -2.79 22.73
N ARG A 499 -42.37 -3.47 21.79
CA ARG A 499 -42.86 -3.60 20.40
C ARG A 499 -44.06 -4.52 20.30
N THR A 500 -44.08 -5.62 21.02
CA THR A 500 -45.22 -6.55 21.07
C THR A 500 -46.45 -5.86 21.63
N ASN A 501 -46.30 -5.11 22.74
CA ASN A 501 -47.40 -4.36 23.36
C ASN A 501 -47.92 -3.18 22.49
N ARG A 502 -47.09 -2.64 21.59
CA ARG A 502 -47.52 -1.61 20.63
C ARG A 502 -48.19 -2.19 19.39
N ARG A 503 -47.91 -3.46 19.04
CA ARG A 503 -48.64 -4.17 17.97
C ARG A 503 -50.02 -4.60 18.44
N SER A 504 -50.12 -5.16 19.65
CA SER A 504 -51.43 -5.52 20.23
C SER A 504 -52.37 -4.30 20.35
N LYS A 505 -51.86 -3.15 20.81
CA LYS A 505 -52.63 -1.88 20.86
C LYS A 505 -52.95 -1.23 19.51
N LYS A 506 -52.45 -1.77 18.40
CA LYS A 506 -52.79 -1.32 17.04
C LYS A 506 -53.76 -2.29 16.33
N GLU A 507 -53.96 -3.47 16.93
CA GLU A 507 -54.87 -4.52 16.45
C GLU A 507 -56.19 -4.52 17.25
N GLU A 508 -56.23 -3.84 18.40
CA GLU A 508 -57.44 -3.26 19.02
C GLU A 508 -57.76 -1.88 18.42
#